data_AF-A0A0A1I7A2-F1
#
_entry.id   AF-A0A0A1I7A2-F1
#
_cell.length_a   1.000
_cell.length_b   1.000
_cell.length_c   1.000
_cell.angle_alpha   90.00
_cell.angle_beta   90.00
_cell.angle_gamma   90.00
#
_symmetry.space_group_name_H-M   'P 1'
#
loop_
_entity.id
_entity.type
_entity.pdbx_description
1 polymer ?
#
loop_
_entity_poly.entity_id
_entity_poly.type
_entity_poly.pdbx_seq_one_letter_code
_entity_poly.pdbx_strand_id
1 'polypeptide(L)'
;FLSENPAFARRCQQEGIIFIGPSAEVMLTMGDKIKAREAMKKAGIPVVPGTEGSISDVKEALKLIREIGLPVMIKAAAGGGGKGMRLVNHEVEIEK
;
A
#
# COMPACT_ATOMS: atom_id res chain seq x y z
N PHE A 1 14.70 -9.52 -7.29
CA PHE A 1 15.56 -9.58 -6.10
C PHE A 1 14.70 -9.80 -4.85
N LEU A 2 15.30 -9.89 -3.65
CA LEU A 2 14.63 -10.32 -2.40
C LEU A 2 14.67 -9.29 -1.26
N SER A 3 15.07 -8.04 -1.55
CA SER A 3 15.26 -6.98 -0.54
C SER A 3 14.01 -6.64 0.28
N GLU A 4 12.82 -6.84 -0.29
CA GLU A 4 11.52 -6.58 0.35
C GLU A 4 10.70 -7.87 0.55
N ASN A 5 11.35 -9.05 0.52
CA ASN A 5 10.65 -10.32 0.68
C ASN A 5 10.67 -10.78 2.16
N PRO A 6 9.52 -10.73 2.88
CA PRO A 6 9.46 -11.10 4.29
C PRO A 6 9.76 -12.57 4.54
N ALA A 7 9.44 -13.47 3.60
CA ALA A 7 9.75 -14.88 3.73
C ALA A 7 11.26 -15.13 3.66
N PHE A 8 11.99 -14.37 2.83
CA PHE A 8 13.44 -14.45 2.76
C PHE A 8 14.09 -13.95 4.06
N ALA A 9 13.68 -12.77 4.56
CA ALA A 9 14.21 -12.22 5.81
C ALA A 9 13.95 -13.16 7.00
N ARG A 10 12.74 -13.75 7.08
CA ARG A 10 12.39 -14.75 8.10
C ARG A 10 13.26 -16.00 7.99
N ARG A 11 13.51 -16.47 6.76
CA ARG A 11 14.36 -17.65 6.56
C ARG A 11 15.80 -17.38 6.98
N CYS A 12 16.37 -16.21 6.68
CA CYS A 12 17.69 -15.83 7.18
C CYS A 12 17.76 -15.93 8.71
N GLN A 13 16.78 -15.36 9.42
CA GLN A 13 16.72 -15.42 10.88
C GLN A 13 16.64 -16.86 11.42
N GLN A 14 15.84 -17.72 10.80
CA GLN A 14 15.72 -19.14 11.18
C GLN A 14 17.02 -19.92 11.02
N GLU A 15 17.85 -19.54 10.05
CA GLU A 15 19.15 -20.15 9.77
C GLU A 15 20.30 -19.47 10.54
N GLY A 16 20.01 -18.53 11.45
CA GLY A 16 21.02 -17.78 12.20
C GLY A 16 21.82 -16.77 11.36
N ILE A 17 21.31 -16.40 10.19
CA ILE A 17 21.91 -15.41 9.29
C ILE A 17 21.31 -14.04 9.57
N ILE A 18 22.17 -13.03 9.80
CA ILE A 18 21.73 -11.65 9.96
C ILE A 18 21.28 -11.12 8.59
N PHE A 19 19.99 -10.80 8.48
CA PHE A 19 19.47 -10.04 7.37
C PHE A 19 19.70 -8.54 7.61
N ILE A 20 20.43 -7.88 6.71
CA ILE A 20 20.66 -6.42 6.80
C ILE A 20 19.43 -5.69 6.26
N GLY A 21 18.47 -5.43 7.14
CA GLY A 21 17.23 -4.73 6.83
C GLY A 21 16.19 -4.89 7.95
N PRO A 22 14.93 -4.51 7.71
CA PRO A 22 13.87 -4.64 8.71
C PRO A 22 13.48 -6.11 8.96
N SER A 23 12.80 -6.38 10.07
CA SER A 23 12.24 -7.71 10.35
C SER A 23 11.14 -8.08 9.35
N ALA A 24 10.86 -9.38 9.23
CA ALA A 24 9.80 -9.90 8.37
C ALA A 24 8.42 -9.31 8.71
N GLU A 25 8.14 -9.08 9.99
CA GLU A 25 6.90 -8.50 10.50
C GLU A 25 6.75 -7.04 10.08
N VAL A 26 7.85 -6.28 10.15
CA VAL A 26 7.89 -4.89 9.66
C VAL A 26 7.69 -4.87 8.15
N MET A 27 8.33 -5.76 7.39
CA MET A 27 8.13 -5.88 5.94
C MET A 27 6.68 -6.21 5.57
N LEU A 28 6.04 -7.14 6.29
CA LEU A 28 4.63 -7.50 6.05
C LEU A 28 3.68 -6.33 6.31
N THR A 29 3.99 -5.50 7.31
CA THR A 29 3.18 -4.33 7.66
C THR A 29 3.40 -3.18 6.68
N MET A 30 4.66 -2.90 6.35
CA MET A 30 5.03 -1.73 5.54
C MET A 30 4.94 -1.99 4.03
N GLY A 31 4.98 -3.25 3.59
CA GLY A 31 4.83 -3.63 2.18
C GLY A 31 3.40 -3.54 1.66
N ASP A 32 2.42 -3.50 2.56
CA ASP A 32 1.01 -3.28 2.25
C ASP A 32 0.66 -1.82 2.57
N LYS A 33 0.33 -1.03 1.56
CA LYS A 33 0.04 0.41 1.73
C LYS A 33 -1.13 0.70 2.66
N ILE A 34 -2.11 -0.20 2.76
CA ILE A 34 -3.27 -0.05 3.64
C ILE A 34 -2.82 -0.24 5.08
N LYS A 35 -2.16 -1.37 5.36
CA LYS A 35 -1.64 -1.69 6.71
C LYS A 35 -0.61 -0.68 7.18
N ALA A 36 0.28 -0.25 6.29
CA ALA A 36 1.27 0.78 6.57
C ALA A 36 0.58 2.08 7.00
N ARG A 37 -0.44 2.52 6.27
CA ARG A 37 -1.16 3.76 6.61
C ARG A 37 -1.94 3.63 7.91
N GLU A 38 -2.55 2.48 8.18
CA GLU A 38 -3.18 2.20 9.47
C GLU A 38 -2.17 2.26 10.63
N ALA A 39 -0.98 1.67 10.46
CA ALA A 39 0.09 1.72 11.45
C ALA A 39 0.55 3.16 11.70
N MET A 40 0.69 3.98 10.65
CA MET A 40 1.04 5.40 10.79
C MET A 40 -0.06 6.19 11.52
N LYS A 41 -1.33 5.99 11.17
CA LYS A 41 -2.47 6.61 11.89
C LYS A 41 -2.46 6.25 13.37
N LYS A 42 -2.25 4.96 13.71
CA LYS A 42 -2.18 4.47 15.10
C LYS A 42 -0.99 5.08 15.87
N ALA A 43 0.11 5.36 15.18
CA ALA A 43 1.27 6.04 15.73
C ALA A 43 1.08 7.58 15.87
N GLY A 44 -0.09 8.12 15.52
CA GLY A 44 -0.35 9.57 15.55
C GLY A 44 0.31 10.34 14.41
N ILE A 45 0.80 9.65 13.38
CA ILE A 45 1.48 10.27 12.23
C ILE A 45 0.42 10.66 11.19
N PRO A 46 0.39 11.92 10.73
CA PRO A 46 -0.50 12.36 9.67
C PRO A 46 -0.28 11.56 8.38
N VAL A 47 -1.38 11.17 7.74
CA VAL A 47 -1.36 10.41 6.48
C VAL A 47 -2.17 11.13 5.41
N VAL A 48 -1.80 10.91 4.15
CA VAL A 48 -2.59 11.42 3.01
C VAL A 48 -4.01 10.84 3.08
N PRO A 49 -5.07 11.68 2.93
CA PRO A 49 -6.44 11.22 2.88
C PRO A 49 -6.65 10.15 1.80
N GLY A 50 -7.50 9.17 2.09
CA GLY A 50 -7.82 8.10 1.16
C GLY A 50 -8.68 7.02 1.81
N THR A 51 -8.85 5.94 1.08
CA THR A 51 -9.86 4.89 1.32
C THR A 51 -9.54 4.05 2.54
N GLU A 52 -10.47 3.73 3.43
CA GLU A 52 -10.20 2.89 4.62
C GLU A 52 -10.21 1.39 4.29
N GLY A 53 -9.31 0.97 3.40
CA GLY A 53 -9.21 -0.42 2.97
C GLY A 53 -8.98 -0.57 1.47
N SER A 54 -9.02 -1.82 1.02
CA SER A 54 -8.99 -2.18 -0.40
C SER A 54 -10.36 -1.99 -1.01
N ILE A 55 -10.41 -1.39 -2.20
CA ILE A 55 -11.63 -1.28 -3.00
C ILE A 55 -11.57 -2.32 -4.10
N SER A 56 -12.62 -3.13 -4.23
CA SER A 56 -12.79 -4.10 -5.31
C SER A 56 -13.96 -3.77 -6.24
N ASP A 57 -14.80 -2.80 -5.88
CA ASP A 57 -15.96 -2.38 -6.67
C ASP A 57 -15.77 -0.98 -7.26
N VAL A 58 -16.08 -0.84 -8.54
CA VAL A 58 -15.90 0.43 -9.28
C VAL A 58 -16.89 1.50 -8.81
N LYS A 59 -18.11 1.12 -8.41
CA LYS A 59 -19.11 2.09 -7.93
C LYS A 59 -18.70 2.65 -6.57
N GLU A 60 -18.16 1.81 -5.69
CA GLU A 60 -17.56 2.22 -4.42
C GLU A 60 -16.38 3.17 -4.66
N ALA A 61 -15.50 2.85 -5.61
CA ALA A 61 -14.39 3.73 -5.98
C ALA A 61 -14.88 5.11 -6.44
N LEU A 62 -15.88 5.17 -7.32
CA LEU A 62 -16.46 6.42 -7.80
C LEU A 62 -17.05 7.27 -6.67
N LYS A 63 -17.78 6.64 -5.74
CA LYS A 63 -18.34 7.34 -4.57
C LYS A 63 -17.23 7.99 -3.73
N LEU A 64 -16.19 7.23 -3.38
CA LEU A 64 -15.08 7.73 -2.57
C LEU A 64 -14.28 8.82 -3.29
N ILE A 65 -14.10 8.71 -4.60
CA ILE A 65 -13.41 9.74 -5.40
C ILE A 65 -14.19 11.05 -5.40
N ARG A 66 -15.53 11.01 -5.45
CA ARG A 66 -16.37 12.20 -5.32
C ARG A 66 -16.27 12.85 -3.94
N GLU A 67 -16.09 12.05 -2.89
CA GLU A 67 -15.89 12.54 -1.52
C GLU A 67 -14.49 13.15 -1.31
N ILE A 68 -13.45 12.56 -1.90
CA ILE A 68 -12.05 13.01 -1.78
C ILE A 68 -11.75 14.21 -2.70
N GLY A 69 -12.34 14.23 -3.90
CA GLY A 69 -12.05 15.20 -4.96
C GLY A 69 -10.94 14.76 -5.91
N LEU A 70 -11.06 15.16 -7.17
CA LEU A 70 -10.05 14.93 -8.22
C LEU A 70 -8.98 16.03 -8.22
N PRO A 71 -7.73 15.73 -8.65
CA PRO A 71 -7.26 14.44 -9.13
C PRO A 71 -6.94 13.45 -8.00
N VAL A 72 -7.06 12.15 -8.28
CA VAL A 72 -6.73 11.08 -7.32
C VAL A 72 -5.66 10.14 -7.87
N MET A 73 -4.97 9.42 -6.98
CA MET A 73 -4.02 8.39 -7.36
C MET A 73 -4.48 7.02 -6.90
N ILE A 74 -4.83 6.16 -7.86
CA ILE A 74 -5.14 4.75 -7.63
C ILE A 74 -3.83 4.00 -7.45
N LYS A 75 -3.69 3.22 -6.38
CA LYS A 75 -2.48 2.46 -6.06
C LYS A 75 -2.83 1.02 -5.70
N ALA A 76 -2.14 0.05 -6.29
CA ALA A 76 -2.14 -1.33 -5.86
C ALA A 76 -1.58 -1.43 -4.44
N ALA A 77 -2.27 -2.17 -3.57
CA ALA A 77 -1.92 -2.32 -2.15
C ALA A 77 -0.51 -2.90 -1.97
N ALA A 78 -0.14 -3.93 -2.75
CA ALA A 78 1.14 -4.64 -2.71
C ALA A 78 2.11 -4.27 -3.86
N GLY A 79 1.96 -3.09 -4.47
CA GLY A 79 2.82 -2.66 -5.59
C GLY A 79 4.08 -1.89 -5.15
N GLY A 80 5.22 -2.18 -5.77
CA GLY A 80 6.50 -1.51 -5.54
C GLY A 80 7.15 -0.95 -6.82
N GLY A 81 8.15 -0.08 -6.67
CA GLY A 81 8.96 0.43 -7.78
C GLY A 81 8.19 1.20 -8.86
N GLY A 82 7.13 1.91 -8.49
CA GLY A 82 6.31 2.69 -9.44
C GLY A 82 5.19 1.90 -10.13
N LYS A 83 5.11 0.58 -9.93
CA LYS A 83 4.14 -0.29 -10.62
C LYS A 83 2.80 -0.36 -9.89
N GLY A 84 1.72 -0.43 -10.66
CA GLY A 84 0.35 -0.47 -10.15
C GLY A 84 -0.11 0.86 -9.56
N MET A 85 0.36 1.99 -10.10
CA MET A 85 -0.14 3.31 -9.74
C MET A 85 -0.68 4.02 -10.99
N ARG A 86 -1.82 4.69 -10.86
CA ARG A 86 -2.45 5.45 -11.94
C ARG A 86 -2.99 6.77 -11.39
N LEU A 87 -2.58 7.86 -12.03
CA LEU A 87 -3.19 9.18 -11.81
C LEU A 87 -4.52 9.22 -12.58
N VAL A 88 -5.57 9.70 -11.93
CA VAL A 88 -6.91 9.86 -12.48
C VAL A 88 -7.29 11.32 -12.38
N ASN A 89 -7.48 11.97 -13.53
CA ASN A 89 -7.88 13.38 -13.60
C ASN A 89 -9.38 13.55 -13.78
N HIS A 90 -10.05 12.56 -14.37
CA HIS A 90 -11.48 12.59 -14.69
C HIS A 90 -12.16 11.26 -14.36
N GLU A 91 -13.43 11.28 -13.94
CA GLU A 91 -14.17 10.07 -13.55
C GLU A 91 -14.21 9.00 -14.66
N VAL A 92 -14.27 9.43 -15.93
CA VAL A 92 -14.30 8.55 -17.12
C VAL A 92 -13.06 7.67 -17.28
N GLU A 93 -11.99 7.95 -16.53
CA GLU A 93 -10.76 7.17 -16.55
C GLU A 93 -10.83 5.95 -15.61
N ILE A 94 -11.79 5.89 -14.69
CA ILE A 94 -11.84 4.87 -13.63
C ILE A 94 -12.30 3.49 -14.16
N GLU A 95 -13.16 3.48 -15.19
CA GLU A 95 -13.70 2.24 -15.80
C GLU A 95 -12.79 1.59 -16.85
N LYS A 96 -11.65 2.22 -17.16
CA LYS A 96 -10.66 1.71 -18.13
C LYS A 96 -9.59 0.87 -17.45
#